data_AF-A0A9E2PBX5-F1
#
_entry.id   AF-A0A9E2PBX5-F1
#
_cell.length_a   1.000
_cell.length_b   1.000
_cell.length_c   1.000
_cell.angle_alpha   90.00
_cell.angle_beta   90.00
_cell.angle_gamma   90.00
#
_symmetry.space_group_name_H-M   'P 1'
#
loop_
_entity.id
_entity.type
_entity.pdbx_description
1 polymer ?
#
loop_
_entity_poly.entity_id
_entity_poly.type
_entity_poly.pdbx_seq_one_letter_code
_entity_poly.pdbx_strand_id
1 'polypeptide(L)' 'MNTDRKSYNTTLRTDLIKKLKILSAETDKRQNDLIEEAIEDILNKYYKQQPEKTT' A
#
# COMPACT_ATOMS: atom_id res chain seq x y z
N MET A 1 -12.64 -15.40 6.01
CA MET A 1 -11.78 -14.28 5.58
C MET A 1 -11.49 -14.48 4.10
N ASN A 2 -11.94 -13.57 3.22
CA ASN A 2 -11.66 -13.68 1.79
C ASN A 2 -10.16 -13.40 1.58
N THR A 3 -9.38 -14.47 1.40
CA THR A 3 -7.95 -14.45 1.11
C THR A 3 -7.68 -14.46 -0.40
N ASP A 4 -8.59 -13.89 -1.19
CA ASP A 4 -8.47 -13.88 -2.64
C ASP A 4 -7.41 -12.86 -3.06
N ARG A 5 -6.19 -13.35 -3.30
CA ARG A 5 -5.11 -12.56 -3.87
C ARG A 5 -5.26 -12.49 -5.38
N LYS A 6 -5.38 -11.28 -5.92
CA LYS A 6 -5.35 -11.02 -7.35
C LYS A 6 -4.08 -10.28 -7.72
N SER A 7 -3.43 -10.68 -8.80
CA SER A 7 -2.30 -9.93 -9.34
C SER A 7 -2.78 -8.55 -9.81
N TYR A 8 -2.05 -7.52 -9.43
CA TYR A 8 -2.27 -6.15 -9.86
C TYR A 8 -0.95 -5.55 -10.34
N ASN A 9 -0.92 -5.21 -11.61
CA ASN A 9 0.23 -4.67 -12.31
C ASN A 9 0.09 -3.14 -12.37
N THR A 10 1.13 -2.43 -11.94
CA THR A 10 1.15 -0.97 -11.91
C THR A 10 2.53 -0.44 -12.28
N THR A 11 2.56 0.59 -13.11
CA THR A 11 3.80 1.30 -13.43
C THR A 11 4.08 2.34 -12.35
N LEU A 12 5.11 2.08 -11.54
CA LEU A 12 5.60 3.02 -10.52
C LEU A 12 6.89 3.69 -11.00
N ARG A 13 7.15 4.90 -10.49
CA ARG A 13 8.41 5.59 -10.79
C ARG A 13 9.61 4.79 -10.28
N THR A 14 10.68 4.76 -11.07
CA THR A 14 11.88 3.96 -10.77
C THR A 14 12.56 4.34 -9.46
N ASP A 15 12.50 5.62 -9.06
CA ASP A 15 13.07 6.08 -7.79
C ASP A 15 12.30 5.55 -6.57
N LEU A 16 10.98 5.45 -6.67
CA LEU A 16 10.14 4.85 -5.62
C LEU A 16 10.41 3.35 -5.48
N ILE A 17 10.53 2.64 -6.61
CA ILE A 17 10.84 1.20 -6.61
C ILE A 17 12.19 0.94 -5.93
N LYS A 18 13.21 1.76 -6.20
CA LYS A 18 14.53 1.64 -5.54
C LYS A 18 14.42 1.82 -4.03
N LYS A 19 13.70 2.85 -3.58
CA LYS A 19 13.48 3.10 -2.15
C LYS A 19 12.71 1.98 -1.47
N LEU A 20 11.65 1.48 -2.12
CA LEU A 20 10.86 0.36 -1.63
C LEU A 20 11.69 -0.92 -1.49
N LYS A 21 12.60 -1.17 -2.44
CA LYS A 21 13.51 -2.32 -2.38
C LYS A 21 14.50 -2.22 -1.21
N ILE A 22 15.04 -1.02 -0.96
CA ILE A 22 15.92 -0.77 0.20
C ILE A 22 15.14 -1.00 1.49
N LEU A 23 13.95 -0.40 1.62
CA LEU A 23 13.09 -0.55 2.79
C LEU A 23 12.71 -2.02 3.05
N SER A 24 12.39 -2.76 1.98
CA SER A 24 12.14 -4.21 2.04
C SER A 24 13.33 -4.99 2.60
N ALA A 25 14.56 -4.63 2.20
CA ALA A 25 15.76 -5.27 2.72
C ALA A 25 16.06 -4.90 4.18
N GLU A 26 15.80 -3.65 4.59
CA GLU A 26 16.02 -3.18 5.96
C GLU A 26 15.00 -3.74 6.95
N THR A 27 13.77 -3.97 6.51
CA THR A 27 12.65 -4.42 7.37
C THR A 27 12.38 -5.92 7.29
N ASP A 28 13.12 -6.66 6.44
CA ASP A 28 12.88 -8.07 6.11
C ASP A 28 11.43 -8.37 5.65
N LYS A 29 10.78 -7.36 5.05
CA LYS A 29 9.40 -7.45 4.54
C LYS A 29 9.39 -7.64 3.03
N ARG A 30 8.35 -8.29 2.49
CA ARG A 30 8.16 -8.36 1.03
C ARG A 30 7.69 -7.02 0.49
N GLN A 31 8.09 -6.70 -0.74
CA GLN A 31 7.65 -5.46 -1.41
C GLN A 31 6.13 -5.37 -1.53
N ASN A 32 5.44 -6.50 -1.76
CA ASN A 32 3.98 -6.53 -1.83
C ASN A 32 3.35 -6.16 -0.49
N ASP A 33 3.88 -6.66 0.62
CA ASP A 33 3.34 -6.37 1.95
C ASP A 33 3.48 -4.86 2.25
N LEU A 34 4.60 -4.24 1.88
CA LEU A 34 4.81 -2.80 2.01
C LEU A 34 3.88 -1.97 1.10
N ILE A 35 3.54 -2.49 -0.09
CA ILE A 35 2.58 -1.84 -0.99
C ILE A 35 1.17 -1.94 -0.43
N GLU A 36 0.77 -3.11 0.08
CA GLU A 36 -0.53 -3.32 0.75
C GLU A 36 -0.65 -2.37 1.96
N GLU A 37 0.38 -2.28 2.81
CA GLU A 37 0.47 -1.35 3.95
C GLU A 37 0.31 0.12 3.49
N ALA A 38 1.04 0.54 2.44
CA ALA A 38 0.93 1.90 1.91
C ALA A 38 -0.46 2.19 1.32
N ILE A 39 -1.11 1.21 0.68
CA ILE A 39 -2.48 1.35 0.16
C ILE A 39 -3.47 1.53 1.31
N GLU A 40 -3.37 0.72 2.37
CA GLU A 40 -4.21 0.84 3.56
C GLU A 40 -4.04 2.21 4.23
N ASP A 41 -2.80 2.68 4.39
CA ASP A 41 -2.52 4.00 4.96
C ASP A 41 -3.12 5.14 4.12
N ILE A 42 -3.01 5.04 2.79
CA ILE A 42 -3.62 6.02 1.88
C ILE A 42 -5.14 5.99 2.02
N LEU A 43 -5.76 4.82 1.96
CA LEU A 43 -7.21 4.67 2.11
C LEU A 43 -7.69 5.23 3.46
N ASN A 44 -7.03 4.86 4.54
CA ASN A 44 -7.32 5.36 5.88
C ASN A 44 -7.19 6.88 5.96
N LYS A 45 -6.16 7.46 5.33
CA LYS A 45 -6.01 8.92 5.24
C LYS A 45 -7.20 9.57 4.56
N TYR A 46 -7.73 9.00 3.47
CA TYR A 46 -8.89 9.57 2.78
C TYR A 46 -10.23 9.28 3.46
N TYR A 47 -10.40 8.11 4.08
CA TYR A 47 -11.63 7.76 4.81
C TYR A 47 -11.76 8.51 6.13
N LYS A 48 -10.68 8.72 6.88
CA LYS A 48 -10.69 9.57 8.09
C LYS A 48 -10.98 11.05 7.78
N GLN A 49 -10.79 11.46 6.54
CA GLN A 49 -11.11 12.82 6.06
C GLN A 49 -12.51 12.94 5.48
N GLN A 50 -13.30 11.86 5.41
CA GLN A 50 -14.72 11.99 5.17
C GLN A 50 -15.41 12.27 6.51
N PRO A 51 -15.90 13.51 6.77
CA PRO A 51 -16.84 13.69 7.87
C PRO A 51 -18.00 12.74 7.59
N GLU A 52 -18.44 12.02 8.62
CA GLU A 52 -19.55 11.07 8.52
C GLU A 52 -20.66 11.68 7.68
N LYS A 53 -20.95 11.07 6.52
CA LYS A 53 -22.19 11.39 5.82
C LYS A 53 -23.29 10.84 6.70
N THR A 54 -23.79 11.68 7.59
CA THR A 54 -25.10 11.53 8.23
C THR A 54 -26.12 11.57 7.10
N THR A 55 -26.57 10.42 6.61
CA THR A 55 -27.81 10.29 5.82
C THR A 55 -28.36 8.89 6.00
#